data_AF-A0A9P2LA43-F1
#
_entry.id   AF-A0A9P2LA43-F1
#
_cell.length_a   1.000
_cell.length_b   1.000
_cell.length_c   1.000
_cell.angle_alpha   90.00
_cell.angle_beta   90.00
_cell.angle_gamma   90.00
#
_symmetry.space_group_name_H-M   'P 1'
#
loop_
_entity.id
_entity.type
_entity.pdbx_description
1 polymer ?
#
loop_
_entity_poly.entity_id
_entity_poly.type
_entity_poly.pdbx_seq_one_letter_code
_entity_poly.pdbx_strand_id
1 'polypeptide(L)'
;MGEWSKKIGEYGEDIVEQFLNIIGWQPATGIELTCLDKKHQKETHGIDLLYFYKNPLVSEELNNIVISSKFKTIKYPNSPTKLFKDFMEDLITTMECYSISEVRRSLLDGMSYSSVKDVGILFWLNDVPESNIDVISVVSTAKNRFLWEKNYFYCG
;
A
#
# COMPACT_ATOMS: atom_id res chain seq x y z
N MET A 1 23.95 9.30 -0.85
CA MET A 1 22.79 9.08 -1.74
C MET A 1 21.62 8.39 -1.04
N GLY A 2 21.84 7.35 -0.22
CA GLY A 2 20.75 6.66 0.50
C GLY A 2 19.94 7.53 1.46
N GLU A 3 20.59 8.44 2.20
CA GLU A 3 19.91 9.30 3.18
C GLU A 3 18.91 10.28 2.54
N TRP A 4 19.25 10.81 1.36
CA TRP A 4 18.34 11.69 0.60
C TRP A 4 17.13 10.93 0.08
N SER A 5 17.34 9.71 -0.43
CA SER A 5 16.23 8.85 -0.88
C SER A 5 15.31 8.46 0.28
N LYS A 6 15.85 8.23 1.47
CA LYS A 6 15.07 7.94 2.68
C LYS A 6 14.19 9.13 3.08
N LYS A 7 14.77 10.34 3.12
CA LYS A 7 14.03 11.57 3.44
C LYS A 7 12.89 11.85 2.46
N ILE A 8 13.09 11.57 1.17
CA ILE A 8 12.03 11.68 0.15
C ILE A 8 10.90 10.67 0.44
N GLY A 9 11.25 9.43 0.81
CA GLY A 9 10.27 8.41 1.20
C GLY A 9 9.47 8.84 2.43
N GLU A 10 10.14 9.21 3.51
CA GLU A 10 9.53 9.67 4.77
C GLU A 10 8.60 10.88 4.55
N TYR A 11 8.99 11.83 3.68
CA TYR A 11 8.14 12.95 3.30
C TYR A 11 6.87 12.51 2.54
N GLY A 12 7.00 11.52 1.65
CA GLY A 12 5.85 10.93 0.96
C GLY A 12 4.92 10.17 1.90
N GLU A 13 5.45 9.51 2.92
CA GLU A 13 4.66 8.85 3.96
C GLU A 13 3.90 9.87 4.81
N ASP A 14 4.55 10.96 5.23
CA ASP A 14 3.93 12.06 5.99
C ASP A 14 2.76 12.71 5.23
N ILE A 15 2.92 12.97 3.91
CA ILE A 15 1.81 13.47 3.08
C ILE A 15 0.61 12.52 3.11
N VAL A 16 0.85 11.22 2.92
CA VAL A 16 -0.22 10.21 2.90
C VAL A 16 -0.86 10.07 4.29
N GLU A 17 -0.07 10.10 5.36
CA GLU A 17 -0.56 10.08 6.73
C GLU A 17 -1.48 11.28 7.01
N GLN A 18 -1.07 12.49 6.63
CA GLN A 18 -1.88 13.70 6.77
C GLN A 18 -3.19 13.60 5.98
N PHE A 19 -3.15 13.09 4.75
CA PHE A 19 -4.36 12.85 3.96
C PHE A 19 -5.32 11.89 4.66
N LEU A 20 -4.80 10.78 5.20
CA LEU A 20 -5.61 9.79 5.92
C LEU A 20 -6.20 10.38 7.21
N ASN A 21 -5.42 11.17 7.94
CA ASN A 21 -5.87 11.87 9.13
C ASN A 21 -7.03 12.84 8.83
N ILE A 22 -7.00 13.55 7.70
CA ILE A 22 -8.08 14.44 7.25
C ILE A 22 -9.39 13.68 7.04
N ILE A 23 -9.34 12.46 6.50
CA ILE A 23 -10.52 11.61 6.30
C ILE A 23 -10.90 10.80 7.55
N GLY A 24 -10.24 11.06 8.69
CA GLY A 24 -10.52 10.44 9.98
C GLY A 24 -9.89 9.05 10.17
N TRP A 25 -8.94 8.66 9.31
CA TRP A 25 -8.18 7.43 9.45
C TRP A 25 -6.85 7.73 10.13
N GLN A 26 -6.58 7.05 11.26
CA GLN A 26 -5.37 7.20 12.04
C GLN A 26 -4.53 5.92 11.89
N PRO A 27 -3.70 5.81 10.85
CA PRO A 27 -2.93 4.60 10.58
C PRO A 27 -1.73 4.46 11.53
N ALA A 28 -1.27 3.24 11.75
CA ALA A 28 0.08 2.98 12.24
C ALA A 28 1.08 3.08 11.08
N THR A 29 2.30 3.57 11.35
CA THR A 29 3.31 3.83 10.33
C THR A 29 4.55 2.94 10.50
N GLY A 30 5.26 2.68 9.41
CA GLY A 30 6.59 2.05 9.42
C GLY A 30 6.63 0.63 9.99
N ILE A 31 5.69 -0.23 9.61
CA ILE A 31 5.61 -1.61 10.11
C ILE A 31 6.52 -2.51 9.28
N GLU A 32 7.45 -3.20 9.93
CA GLU A 32 8.26 -4.24 9.29
C GLU A 32 7.65 -5.63 9.51
N LEU A 33 7.58 -6.42 8.45
CA LEU A 33 7.12 -7.80 8.46
C LEU A 33 8.27 -8.73 8.06
N THR A 34 8.44 -9.83 8.80
CA THR A 34 9.26 -10.95 8.33
C THR A 34 8.61 -11.56 7.08
N CYS A 35 9.40 -11.78 6.03
CA CYS A 35 8.95 -12.50 4.85
C CYS A 35 8.81 -13.99 5.16
N LEU A 36 7.59 -14.52 4.97
CA LEU A 36 7.28 -15.92 5.29
C LEU A 36 7.20 -16.81 4.03
N ASP A 37 7.29 -16.23 2.82
CA ASP A 37 7.34 -16.98 1.56
C ASP A 37 8.70 -16.83 0.87
N LYS A 38 9.40 -17.96 0.71
CA LYS A 38 10.71 -18.03 0.04
C LYS A 38 10.67 -17.60 -1.43
N LYS A 39 9.49 -17.63 -2.07
CA LYS A 39 9.31 -17.19 -3.47
C LYS A 39 9.54 -15.68 -3.64
N HIS A 40 9.34 -14.89 -2.59
CA HIS A 40 9.50 -13.43 -2.65
C HIS A 40 10.96 -12.99 -2.74
N GLN A 41 11.93 -13.87 -2.45
CA GLN A 41 13.37 -13.56 -2.47
C GLN A 41 13.75 -12.33 -1.63
N LYS A 42 13.01 -12.10 -0.53
CA LYS A 42 13.22 -11.03 0.45
C LYS A 42 13.23 -11.62 1.86
N GLU A 43 13.95 -10.96 2.76
CA GLU A 43 13.95 -11.30 4.19
C GLU A 43 12.82 -10.59 4.94
N THR A 44 12.52 -9.34 4.57
CA THR A 44 11.47 -8.52 5.19
C THR A 44 10.65 -7.78 4.13
N HIS A 45 9.45 -7.34 4.53
CA HIS A 45 8.59 -6.41 3.79
C HIS A 45 8.25 -5.23 4.70
N GLY A 46 8.18 -4.03 4.14
CA GLY A 46 7.73 -2.83 4.84
C GLY A 46 6.29 -2.50 4.47
N ILE A 47 5.46 -2.23 5.46
CA ILE A 47 4.17 -1.56 5.29
C ILE A 47 4.36 -0.12 5.73
N ASP A 48 4.21 0.80 4.78
CA ASP A 48 4.40 2.23 5.02
C ASP A 48 3.32 2.74 6.00
N LEU A 49 2.05 2.41 5.75
CA LEU A 49 0.94 2.69 6.66
C LEU A 49 -0.06 1.51 6.76
N LEU A 50 -0.58 1.25 7.96
CA LEU A 50 -1.59 0.22 8.23
C LEU A 50 -2.75 0.82 9.00
N TYR A 51 -3.96 0.71 8.45
CA TYR A 51 -5.17 1.14 9.13
C TYR A 51 -6.11 -0.04 9.36
N PHE A 52 -6.69 -0.13 10.55
CA PHE A 52 -7.59 -1.19 10.95
C PHE A 52 -8.90 -0.59 11.45
N TYR A 53 -10.03 -1.13 10.98
CA TYR A 53 -11.34 -0.74 11.48
C TYR A 53 -12.37 -1.85 11.37
N LYS A 54 -13.44 -1.75 12.17
CA LYS A 54 -14.65 -2.57 12.02
C LYS A 54 -15.55 -1.93 10.98
N ASN A 55 -15.96 -2.69 9.97
CA ASN A 55 -16.80 -2.20 8.90
C ASN A 55 -18.15 -1.68 9.47
N PRO A 56 -18.51 -0.41 9.26
CA PRO A 56 -19.77 0.13 9.77
C PRO A 56 -20.98 -0.30 8.93
N LEU A 57 -20.77 -0.82 7.72
CA LEU A 57 -21.82 -1.17 6.76
C LEU A 57 -22.07 -2.68 6.68
N VAL A 58 -21.05 -3.50 6.98
CA VAL A 58 -21.13 -4.97 6.95
C VAL A 58 -20.95 -5.50 8.37
N SER A 59 -21.98 -6.20 8.86
CA SER A 59 -21.98 -6.74 10.22
C SER A 59 -20.81 -7.70 10.43
N GLU A 60 -20.09 -7.53 11.55
CA GLU A 60 -19.00 -8.41 11.98
C GLU A 60 -17.85 -8.55 10.96
N GLU A 61 -17.69 -7.61 10.04
CA GLU A 61 -16.54 -7.57 9.14
C GLU A 61 -15.46 -6.63 9.68
N LEU A 62 -14.22 -7.09 9.68
CA LEU A 62 -13.04 -6.28 9.95
C LEU A 62 -12.30 -5.96 8.66
N ASN A 63 -11.74 -4.76 8.57
CA ASN A 63 -10.98 -4.31 7.41
C ASN A 63 -9.58 -3.90 7.84
N ASN A 64 -8.58 -4.53 7.23
CA ASN A 64 -7.18 -4.15 7.30
C ASN A 64 -6.80 -3.45 5.99
N ILE A 65 -6.34 -2.21 6.06
CA ILE A 65 -5.91 -1.42 4.92
C ILE A 65 -4.38 -1.34 4.95
N VAL A 66 -3.74 -2.07 4.04
CA VAL A 66 -2.29 -2.11 3.85
C VAL A 66 -1.92 -1.08 2.78
N ILE A 67 -1.14 -0.07 3.16
CA ILE A 67 -0.87 1.08 2.31
C ILE A 67 0.62 1.13 1.98
N SER A 68 0.93 1.33 0.69
CA SER A 68 2.28 1.72 0.27
C SER A 68 2.28 3.11 -0.35
N SER A 69 3.24 3.94 0.05
CA SER A 69 3.49 5.28 -0.47
C SER A 69 4.74 5.29 -1.32
N LYS A 70 4.59 5.67 -2.59
CA LYS A 70 5.71 5.86 -3.53
C LYS A 70 5.73 7.32 -3.92
N PHE A 71 6.68 8.08 -3.39
CA PHE A 71 6.83 9.50 -3.69
C PHE A 71 8.13 9.76 -4.47
N LYS A 72 8.07 10.64 -5.49
CA LYS A 72 9.24 11.06 -6.27
C LYS A 72 9.28 12.57 -6.49
N THR A 73 10.46 13.15 -6.36
CA THR A 73 10.73 14.56 -6.72
C THR A 73 11.06 14.74 -8.21
N ILE A 74 10.79 13.72 -9.02
CA ILE A 74 10.96 13.72 -10.47
C ILE A 74 9.63 13.39 -11.16
N LYS A 75 9.49 13.81 -12.41
CA LYS A 75 8.29 13.51 -13.19
C LYS A 75 8.07 12.01 -13.31
N TYR A 76 6.82 11.61 -13.51
CA TYR A 76 6.52 10.25 -13.90
C TYR A 76 7.29 9.87 -15.16
N PRO A 77 7.80 8.62 -15.26
CA PRO A 77 8.46 8.16 -16.46
C PRO A 77 7.45 8.18 -17.63
N ASN A 78 7.94 8.44 -18.84
CA ASN A 78 7.10 8.46 -20.05
C ASN A 78 6.36 7.13 -20.30
N SER A 79 6.91 6.03 -19.77
CA SER A 79 6.30 4.69 -19.80
C SER A 79 6.10 4.16 -18.36
N PRO A 80 5.05 4.61 -17.65
CA PRO A 80 4.86 4.33 -16.22
C PRO A 80 4.43 2.90 -15.91
N THR A 81 3.88 2.17 -16.88
CA THR A 81 3.29 0.85 -16.71
C THR A 81 4.22 -0.17 -16.05
N LYS A 82 5.50 -0.20 -16.42
CA LYS A 82 6.46 -1.15 -15.83
C LYS A 82 6.67 -0.84 -14.35
N LEU A 83 7.00 0.41 -14.04
CA LEU A 83 7.26 0.85 -12.67
C LEU A 83 6.03 0.70 -11.77
N PHE A 84 4.85 0.98 -12.30
CA PHE A 84 3.58 0.73 -11.62
C PHE A 84 3.40 -0.76 -11.28
N LYS A 85 3.68 -1.66 -12.21
CA LYS A 85 3.60 -3.11 -11.96
C LYS A 85 4.59 -3.54 -10.88
N ASP A 86 5.80 -3.01 -10.90
CA ASP A 86 6.82 -3.28 -9.88
C ASP A 86 6.32 -2.85 -8.49
N PHE A 87 5.71 -1.66 -8.36
CA PHE A 87 5.12 -1.19 -7.11
C PHE A 87 3.91 -2.02 -6.66
N MET A 88 3.06 -2.43 -7.60
CA MET A 88 1.92 -3.29 -7.29
C MET A 88 2.37 -4.68 -6.83
N GLU A 89 3.37 -5.28 -7.48
CA GLU A 89 3.93 -6.58 -7.08
C GLU A 89 4.54 -6.53 -5.68
N ASP A 90 5.24 -5.44 -5.36
CA ASP A 90 5.74 -5.14 -4.02
C ASP A 90 4.61 -5.11 -2.98
N LEU A 91 3.52 -4.39 -3.27
CA LEU A 91 2.34 -4.34 -2.39
C LEU A 91 1.64 -5.70 -2.26
N ILE A 92 1.48 -6.43 -3.37
CA ILE A 92 0.83 -7.76 -3.38
C ILE A 92 1.60 -8.74 -2.51
N THR A 93 2.91 -8.85 -2.70
CA THR A 93 3.76 -9.77 -1.92
C THR A 93 3.83 -9.38 -0.44
N THR A 94 3.81 -8.07 -0.14
CA THR A 94 3.67 -7.55 1.22
C THR A 94 2.35 -7.98 1.85
N MET A 95 1.23 -7.84 1.14
CA MET A 95 -0.09 -8.27 1.61
C MET A 95 -0.18 -9.79 1.81
N GLU A 96 0.46 -10.57 0.95
CA GLU A 96 0.54 -12.02 1.12
C GLU A 96 1.27 -12.38 2.41
N CYS A 97 2.40 -11.72 2.72
CA CYS A 97 3.07 -11.92 4.00
C CYS A 97 2.24 -11.38 5.19
N TYR A 98 1.58 -10.24 5.04
CA TYR A 98 0.72 -9.66 6.08
C TYR A 98 -0.40 -10.64 6.46
N SER A 99 -1.03 -11.30 5.48
CA SER A 99 -2.14 -12.24 5.70
C SER A 99 -1.81 -13.39 6.67
N ILE A 100 -0.53 -13.76 6.78
CA ILE A 100 -0.03 -14.84 7.66
C ILE A 100 0.93 -14.34 8.76
N SER A 101 1.07 -13.02 8.89
CA SER A 101 1.98 -12.38 9.85
C SER A 101 1.46 -12.42 11.29
N GLU A 102 2.36 -12.31 12.25
CA GLU A 102 1.99 -12.12 13.66
C GLU A 102 1.33 -10.76 13.90
N VAL A 103 1.75 -9.71 13.18
CA VAL A 103 1.13 -8.38 13.26
C VAL A 103 -0.38 -8.47 13.02
N ARG A 104 -0.79 -9.16 11.94
CA ARG A 104 -2.21 -9.36 11.64
C ARG A 104 -2.91 -10.21 12.71
N ARG A 105 -2.27 -11.28 13.20
CA ARG A 105 -2.86 -12.12 14.26
C ARG A 105 -3.11 -11.31 15.54
N SER A 106 -2.13 -10.52 15.96
CA SER A 106 -2.22 -9.68 17.15
C SER A 106 -3.29 -8.59 17.04
N LEU A 107 -3.47 -8.01 15.84
CA LEU A 107 -4.54 -7.02 15.58
C LEU A 107 -5.95 -7.63 15.67
N LEU A 108 -6.09 -8.90 15.33
CA LEU A 108 -7.37 -9.60 15.34
C LEU A 108 -7.66 -10.31 16.67
N ASP A 109 -6.66 -10.43 17.54
CA ASP A 109 -6.79 -11.16 18.80
C ASP A 109 -7.82 -10.48 19.72
N GLY A 110 -8.67 -11.29 20.35
CA GLY A 110 -9.76 -10.81 21.20
C GLY A 110 -10.93 -10.10 20.48
N MET A 111 -10.89 -9.95 19.16
CA MET A 111 -11.97 -9.32 18.38
C MET A 111 -13.05 -10.34 17.98
N SER A 112 -14.32 -9.95 18.04
CA SER A 112 -15.43 -10.73 17.49
C SER A 112 -15.73 -10.30 16.05
N TYR A 113 -15.57 -11.23 15.11
CA TYR A 113 -15.78 -11.02 13.68
C TYR A 113 -16.20 -12.32 12.97
N SER A 114 -16.91 -12.19 11.86
CA SER A 114 -17.29 -13.30 10.96
C SER A 114 -16.47 -13.31 9.67
N SER A 115 -15.93 -12.15 9.25
CA SER A 115 -15.05 -12.01 8.10
C SER A 115 -13.97 -10.96 8.33
N VAL A 116 -12.87 -11.09 7.59
CA VAL A 116 -11.77 -10.09 7.55
C VAL A 116 -11.42 -9.81 6.10
N LYS A 117 -11.32 -8.55 5.74
CA LYS A 117 -10.85 -8.09 4.43
C LYS A 117 -9.52 -7.37 4.56
N ASP A 118 -8.51 -7.91 3.88
CA ASP A 118 -7.23 -7.24 3.68
C ASP A 118 -7.28 -6.50 2.34
N VAL A 119 -7.12 -5.18 2.35
CA VAL A 119 -7.22 -4.30 1.18
C VAL A 119 -5.91 -3.56 0.98
N GLY A 120 -5.38 -3.59 -0.24
CA GLY A 120 -4.16 -2.87 -0.61
C GLY A 120 -4.48 -1.53 -1.24
N ILE A 121 -3.77 -0.48 -0.81
CA ILE A 121 -3.82 0.86 -1.44
C ILE A 121 -2.39 1.28 -1.79
N LEU A 122 -2.18 1.69 -3.04
CA LEU A 122 -0.93 2.29 -3.48
C LEU A 122 -1.16 3.78 -3.75
N PHE A 123 -0.47 4.63 -3.00
CA PHE A 123 -0.32 6.05 -3.30
C PHE A 123 0.95 6.21 -4.15
N TRP A 124 0.81 6.67 -5.38
CA TRP A 124 1.96 7.06 -6.21
C TRP A 124 1.87 8.54 -6.51
N LEU A 125 2.77 9.30 -5.90
CA LEU A 125 2.76 10.74 -5.88
C LEU A 125 4.07 11.28 -6.46
N ASN A 126 4.00 12.48 -7.04
CA ASN A 126 5.18 13.23 -7.40
C ASN A 126 5.01 14.72 -7.13
N ASP A 127 6.12 15.42 -6.98
CA ASP A 127 6.17 16.86 -6.72
C ASP A 127 6.71 17.64 -7.93
N VAL A 128 6.23 17.26 -9.12
CA VAL A 128 6.60 17.94 -10.36
C VAL A 128 5.37 18.54 -11.03
N PRO A 129 5.18 19.86 -10.97
CA PRO A 129 3.96 20.53 -11.44
C PRO A 129 3.76 20.46 -12.97
N GLU A 130 4.82 20.23 -13.75
CA GLU A 130 4.76 20.22 -15.23
C GLU A 130 4.45 18.84 -15.85
N SER A 131 3.96 17.89 -15.05
CA SER A 131 3.62 16.55 -15.50
C SER A 131 2.25 16.50 -16.18
N ASN A 132 2.18 16.77 -17.49
CA ASN A 132 0.94 16.61 -18.30
C ASN A 132 0.58 15.14 -18.63
N ILE A 133 1.21 14.16 -18.00
CA ILE A 133 0.91 12.74 -18.23
C ILE A 133 -0.30 12.37 -17.37
N ASP A 134 -1.39 11.96 -18.01
CA ASP A 134 -2.49 11.27 -17.36
C ASP A 134 -2.05 9.84 -17.02
N VAL A 135 -1.38 9.70 -15.87
CA VAL A 135 -0.82 8.42 -15.42
C VAL A 135 -1.92 7.39 -15.19
N ILE A 136 -3.10 7.82 -14.70
CA ILE A 136 -4.23 6.95 -14.40
C ILE A 136 -4.70 6.25 -15.67
N SER A 137 -4.93 6.99 -16.78
CA SER A 137 -5.37 6.36 -18.02
C SER A 137 -4.32 5.38 -18.55
N VAL A 138 -3.03 5.71 -18.45
CA VAL A 138 -1.95 4.81 -18.90
C VAL A 138 -1.90 3.52 -18.07
N VAL A 139 -1.92 3.62 -16.73
CA VAL A 139 -1.77 2.44 -15.86
C VAL A 139 -3.06 1.63 -15.74
N SER A 140 -4.23 2.21 -15.98
CA SER A 140 -5.50 1.47 -15.99
C SER A 140 -5.54 0.35 -17.05
N THR A 141 -4.77 0.51 -18.13
CA THR A 141 -4.63 -0.50 -19.20
C THR A 141 -3.60 -1.59 -18.85
N ALA A 142 -2.87 -1.44 -17.74
CA ALA A 142 -1.85 -2.38 -17.33
C ALA A 142 -2.50 -3.72 -16.99
N LYS A 143 -2.37 -4.69 -17.90
CA LYS A 143 -2.72 -6.09 -17.60
C LYS A 143 -1.76 -6.59 -16.52
N ASN A 144 -2.26 -6.72 -15.30
CA ASN A 144 -1.57 -7.39 -14.22
C ASN A 144 -2.35 -8.65 -13.86
N ARG A 145 -1.71 -9.81 -13.96
CA ARG A 145 -2.37 -11.13 -13.80
C ARG A 145 -2.95 -11.29 -12.39
N PHE A 146 -2.36 -10.63 -11.40
CA PHE A 146 -2.73 -10.69 -9.98
C PHE A 146 -3.91 -9.79 -9.57
N LEU A 147 -4.24 -8.75 -10.37
CA LEU A 147 -5.30 -7.79 -10.03
C LEU A 147 -6.72 -8.36 -10.20
N TRP A 148 -6.88 -9.43 -10.96
CA TRP A 148 -8.19 -10.01 -11.29
C TRP A 148 -8.77 -10.92 -10.20
N GLU A 149 -7.98 -11.26 -9.18
CA GLU A 149 -8.38 -12.21 -8.13
C GLU A 149 -8.52 -11.58 -6.72
N LYS A 150 -8.11 -10.32 -6.50
CA LYS A 150 -8.12 -9.68 -5.16
C LYS A 150 -8.54 -8.20 -5.23
N ASN A 151 -9.20 -7.71 -4.17
CA ASN A 151 -9.77 -6.35 -4.05
C ASN A 151 -8.69 -5.28 -3.86
N TYR A 152 -8.14 -4.72 -4.94
CA TYR A 152 -7.18 -3.61 -4.89
C TYR A 152 -7.84 -2.29 -5.32
N PHE A 153 -7.52 -1.21 -4.62
CA PHE A 153 -7.95 0.15 -4.97
C PHE A 153 -6.73 1.04 -5.22
N TYR A 154 -6.85 1.99 -6.16
CA TYR A 154 -5.79 2.94 -6.49
C TYR A 154 -6.30 4.38 -6.41
N CYS A 155 -5.51 5.27 -5.83
CA CYS A 155 -5.74 6.71 -5.83
C CYS A 155 -4.56 7.37 -6.55
N GLY A 156 -4.85 8.07 -7.66
CA GLY A 156 -3.87 8.85 -8.43
C GLY A 156 -4.33 10.29 -8.55
#